data_AF-A0A6N2ZSV3-F1
#
_entry.id   AF-A0A6N2ZSV3-F1
#
_cell.length_a   1.000
_cell.length_b   1.000
_cell.length_c   1.000
_cell.angle_alpha   90.00
_cell.angle_beta   90.00
_cell.angle_gamma   90.00
#
_symmetry.space_group_name_H-M   'P 1'
#
loop_
_entity.id
_entity.type
_entity.pdbx_description
1 polymer ?
#
loop_
_entity_poly.entity_id
_entity_poly.type
_entity_poly.pdbx_seq_one_letter_code
_entity_poly.pdbx_strand_id
1 'polypeptide(L)'
;MENKKENRAFNEMYIAAKKRLEGKNPIEIAKNSGAEFDEEKSILKIKSLDAIFELEYPTYDMKEKRDDWQILTLLHYLDLADNTPILSKQIKFGELKDGLIRGARFDKTVEVELERFLKNKDEKQVIEVFKSLDAKFIDSKADLSAVFYIYPYYPVTISIWFEDEEFPPTGKMFLDKTADHYLTIEDAVGVGELMIKIINERYKKLFCKK
;
A
#
# COMPACT_ATOMS: atom_id res chain seq x y z
N MET A 1 21.80 -8.11 16.28
CA MET A 1 22.59 -7.91 15.04
C MET A 1 21.71 -7.68 13.81
N GLU A 2 20.42 -8.08 13.81
CA GLU A 2 19.44 -7.78 12.75
C GLU A 2 19.27 -6.28 12.48
N ASN A 3 19.10 -5.48 13.53
CA ASN A 3 18.77 -4.04 13.42
C ASN A 3 19.83 -3.15 12.72
N LYS A 4 21.09 -3.59 12.60
CA LYS A 4 22.17 -2.80 11.97
C LYS A 4 22.33 -3.11 10.48
N LYS A 5 21.97 -4.32 10.05
CA LYS A 5 21.98 -4.73 8.63
C LYS A 5 20.73 -4.27 7.90
N GLU A 6 19.56 -4.36 8.54
CA GLU A 6 18.30 -3.86 7.99
C GLU A 6 18.37 -2.35 7.73
N ASN A 7 18.88 -1.58 8.69
CA ASN A 7 19.08 -0.13 8.53
C ASN A 7 20.05 0.19 7.37
N ARG A 8 21.09 -0.63 7.17
CA ARG A 8 22.02 -0.45 6.03
C ARG A 8 21.35 -0.74 4.68
N ALA A 9 20.65 -1.87 4.55
CA ALA A 9 19.99 -2.25 3.29
C ALA A 9 18.92 -1.21 2.91
N PHE A 10 18.11 -0.78 3.88
CA PHE A 10 17.15 0.30 3.69
C PHE A 10 17.83 1.58 3.19
N ASN A 11 18.89 2.05 3.87
CA ASN A 11 19.58 3.28 3.49
C ASN A 11 20.16 3.22 2.07
N GLU A 12 20.74 2.08 1.67
CA GLU A 12 21.27 1.87 0.31
C GLU A 12 20.13 1.98 -0.73
N MET A 13 18.98 1.35 -0.48
CA MET A 13 17.81 1.44 -1.36
C MET A 13 17.20 2.85 -1.39
N TYR A 14 17.10 3.50 -0.24
CA TYR A 14 16.58 4.86 -0.10
C TYR A 14 17.41 5.88 -0.88
N ILE A 15 18.75 5.82 -0.74
CA ILE A 15 19.66 6.67 -1.50
C ILE A 15 19.52 6.41 -3.01
N ALA A 16 19.44 5.14 -3.42
CA ALA A 16 19.26 4.79 -4.83
C ALA A 16 17.92 5.29 -5.39
N ALA A 17 16.83 5.22 -4.62
CA ALA A 17 15.52 5.73 -5.00
C ALA A 17 15.54 7.25 -5.21
N LYS A 18 16.09 8.00 -4.25
CA LYS A 18 16.26 9.46 -4.37
C LYS A 18 17.09 9.84 -5.59
N LYS A 19 18.16 9.09 -5.87
CA LYS A 19 19.01 9.32 -7.04
C LYS A 19 18.27 9.12 -8.37
N ARG A 20 17.32 8.18 -8.47
CA ARG A 20 16.50 8.00 -9.69
C ARG A 20 15.51 9.14 -9.92
N LEU A 21 15.07 9.79 -8.85
CA LEU A 21 14.21 10.97 -8.88
C LEU A 21 14.98 12.29 -9.08
N GLU A 22 16.29 12.28 -8.93
CA GLU A 22 17.13 13.47 -9.05
C GLU A 22 17.02 14.09 -10.45
N GLY A 23 16.71 15.39 -10.51
CA GLY A 23 16.56 16.14 -11.76
C GLY A 23 15.25 15.91 -12.52
N LYS A 24 14.35 15.05 -12.03
CA LYS A 24 13.00 14.90 -12.60
C LYS A 24 12.15 16.14 -12.35
N ASN A 25 11.32 16.50 -13.32
CA ASN A 25 10.43 17.65 -13.22
C ASN A 25 9.29 17.36 -12.21
N PRO A 26 9.11 18.18 -11.16
CA PRO A 26 8.11 17.93 -10.13
C PRO A 26 6.67 18.04 -10.66
N ILE A 27 6.43 18.85 -11.70
CA ILE A 27 5.12 18.97 -12.34
C ILE A 27 4.78 17.68 -13.09
N GLU A 28 5.77 17.05 -13.75
CA GLU A 28 5.58 15.76 -14.42
C GLU A 28 5.38 14.63 -13.41
N ILE A 29 6.16 14.60 -12.32
CA ILE A 29 5.96 13.65 -11.23
C ILE A 29 4.55 13.77 -10.67
N ALA A 30 4.10 14.99 -10.35
CA ALA A 30 2.77 15.26 -9.81
C ALA A 30 1.68 14.72 -10.75
N LYS A 31 1.75 15.08 -12.03
CA LYS A 31 0.82 14.60 -13.05
C LYS A 31 0.79 13.07 -13.12
N ASN A 32 1.94 12.42 -13.17
CA ASN A 32 2.01 10.98 -13.41
C ASN A 32 1.61 10.13 -12.21
N SER A 33 1.82 10.65 -11.01
CA SER A 33 1.57 9.96 -9.74
C SER A 33 0.25 10.33 -9.07
N GLY A 34 -0.48 11.32 -9.61
CA GLY A 34 -1.66 11.88 -8.95
C GLY A 34 -1.33 12.67 -7.68
N ALA A 35 -0.06 13.04 -7.50
CA ALA A 35 0.35 14.00 -6.48
C ALA A 35 0.06 15.44 -6.93
N GLU A 36 0.10 16.36 -5.97
CA GLU A 36 0.01 17.80 -6.21
C GLU A 36 1.37 18.43 -5.92
N PHE A 37 1.84 19.32 -6.79
CA PHE A 37 3.05 20.10 -6.54
C PHE A 37 2.69 21.54 -6.14
N ASP A 38 3.12 21.94 -4.95
CA ASP A 38 3.03 23.30 -4.43
C ASP A 38 4.32 24.05 -4.83
N GLU A 39 4.26 24.82 -5.93
CA GLU A 39 5.42 25.51 -6.50
C GLU A 39 6.02 26.54 -5.53
N GLU A 40 5.17 27.29 -4.81
CA GLU A 40 5.60 28.33 -3.86
C GLU A 40 6.42 27.75 -2.71
N LYS A 41 6.02 26.58 -2.22
CA LYS A 41 6.70 25.92 -1.10
C LYS A 41 7.70 24.86 -1.54
N SER A 42 7.73 24.51 -2.83
CA SER A 42 8.49 23.38 -3.38
C SER A 42 8.20 22.08 -2.63
N ILE A 43 6.91 21.73 -2.52
CA ILE A 43 6.44 20.51 -1.82
C ILE A 43 5.60 19.65 -2.76
N LEU A 44 5.89 18.35 -2.79
CA LEU A 44 5.00 17.34 -3.35
C LEU A 44 4.05 16.82 -2.25
N LYS A 45 2.75 16.87 -2.52
CA LYS A 45 1.69 16.35 -1.65
C LYS A 45 1.04 15.16 -2.30
N ILE A 46 0.98 14.03 -1.60
CA ILE A 46 0.36 12.81 -2.12
C ILE A 46 -0.54 12.19 -1.05
N LYS A 47 -1.76 11.82 -1.45
CA LYS A 47 -2.69 11.14 -0.56
C LYS A 47 -2.32 9.66 -0.45
N SER A 48 -2.27 9.17 0.78
CA SER A 48 -2.08 7.77 1.12
C SER A 48 -3.05 7.39 2.22
N LEU A 49 -4.03 6.53 1.90
CA LEU A 49 -5.12 6.15 2.80
C LEU A 49 -5.81 7.40 3.41
N ASP A 50 -5.86 7.50 4.74
CA ASP A 50 -6.47 8.58 5.50
C ASP A 50 -5.52 9.77 5.77
N ALA A 51 -4.37 9.84 5.12
CA ALA A 51 -3.36 10.88 5.34
C ALA A 51 -2.84 11.52 4.04
N ILE A 52 -2.28 12.73 4.17
CA ILE A 52 -1.53 13.41 3.13
C ILE A 52 -0.06 13.39 3.51
N PHE A 53 0.78 12.99 2.57
CA PHE A 53 2.22 12.90 2.72
C PHE A 53 2.84 14.11 2.03
N GLU A 54 3.71 14.83 2.72
CA GLU A 54 4.43 15.98 2.18
C GLU A 54 5.92 15.67 2.06
N LEU A 55 6.46 15.82 0.85
CA LEU A 55 7.86 15.64 0.53
C LEU A 55 8.44 16.96 0.03
N GLU A 56 9.59 17.35 0.56
CA GLU A 56 10.33 18.51 0.06
C GLU A 56 10.91 18.22 -1.33
N TYR A 57 10.85 19.16 -2.27
CA TYR A 57 11.51 19.04 -3.56
C TYR A 57 12.73 19.98 -3.61
N PRO A 58 13.89 19.56 -4.16
CA PRO A 58 14.16 18.31 -4.88
C PRO A 58 14.73 17.18 -4.00
N THR A 59 14.73 17.33 -2.67
CA THR A 59 15.37 16.34 -1.78
C THR A 59 14.50 15.12 -1.56
N TYR A 60 13.20 15.17 -1.77
CA TYR A 60 12.21 14.14 -1.44
C TYR A 60 12.23 13.70 0.02
N ASP A 61 12.67 14.58 0.93
CA ASP A 61 12.64 14.29 2.36
C ASP A 61 11.21 14.46 2.91
N MET A 62 10.77 13.48 3.69
CA MET A 62 9.45 13.49 4.33
C MET A 62 9.41 14.54 5.44
N LYS A 63 8.42 15.43 5.40
CA LYS A 63 8.22 16.43 6.47
C LYS A 63 7.82 15.84 7.81
N GLU A 64 7.08 14.74 7.76
CA GLU A 64 6.68 14.02 8.96
C GLU A 64 7.25 12.61 8.95
N LYS A 65 7.60 12.10 10.13
CA LYS A 65 8.07 10.73 10.26
C LYS A 65 7.01 9.74 9.78
N ARG A 66 7.43 8.78 8.96
CA ARG A 66 6.64 7.66 8.47
C ARG A 66 7.42 6.37 8.66
N ASP A 67 6.78 5.25 8.34
CA ASP A 67 7.45 3.96 8.26
C ASP A 67 8.46 3.96 7.11
N ASP A 68 9.69 3.51 7.37
CA ASP A 68 10.79 3.51 6.41
C ASP A 68 10.40 2.81 5.10
N TRP A 69 9.76 1.65 5.16
CA TRP A 69 9.36 0.90 3.97
C TRP A 69 8.20 1.56 3.21
N GLN A 70 7.30 2.26 3.91
CA GLN A 70 6.29 3.09 3.27
C GLN A 70 6.93 4.25 2.50
N ILE A 71 7.96 4.89 3.06
CA ILE A 71 8.70 5.94 2.35
C ILE A 71 9.38 5.37 1.11
N LEU A 72 10.04 4.22 1.22
CA LEU A 72 10.74 3.61 0.09
C LEU A 72 9.80 3.26 -1.06
N THR A 73 8.67 2.60 -0.76
CA THR A 73 7.66 2.28 -1.79
C THR A 73 7.05 3.53 -2.40
N LEU A 74 6.89 4.62 -1.63
CA LEU A 74 6.44 5.90 -2.17
C LEU A 74 7.47 6.49 -3.15
N LEU A 75 8.76 6.47 -2.83
CA LEU A 75 9.78 6.98 -3.76
C LEU A 75 9.83 6.15 -5.05
N HIS A 76 9.68 4.83 -4.95
CA HIS A 76 9.59 3.96 -6.13
C HIS A 76 8.31 4.24 -6.94
N TYR A 77 7.19 4.49 -6.27
CA TYR A 77 5.94 4.89 -6.90
C TYR A 77 6.12 6.18 -7.71
N LEU A 78 6.68 7.23 -7.11
CA LEU A 78 6.94 8.51 -7.78
C LEU A 78 7.91 8.36 -8.97
N ASP A 79 8.85 7.42 -8.88
CA ASP A 79 9.86 7.16 -9.90
C ASP A 79 9.27 6.46 -11.13
N LEU A 80 8.40 5.47 -10.91
CA LEU A 80 7.84 4.61 -11.96
C LEU A 80 6.55 5.14 -12.57
N ALA A 81 5.77 5.91 -11.80
CA ALA A 81 4.46 6.37 -12.22
C ALA A 81 4.47 7.05 -13.60
N ASP A 82 3.54 6.64 -14.46
CA ASP A 82 3.47 7.05 -15.87
C ASP A 82 2.08 7.59 -16.28
N ASN A 83 1.21 7.86 -15.31
CA ASN A 83 -0.18 8.31 -15.51
C ASN A 83 -1.12 7.26 -16.15
N THR A 84 -0.77 5.97 -16.14
CA THR A 84 -1.67 4.92 -16.63
C THR A 84 -2.97 4.87 -15.81
N PRO A 85 -4.15 5.04 -16.42
CA PRO A 85 -5.41 5.09 -15.68
C PRO A 85 -5.78 3.74 -15.08
N ILE A 86 -6.30 3.74 -13.85
CA ILE A 86 -6.81 2.55 -13.15
C ILE A 86 -7.89 1.85 -14.01
N LEU A 87 -7.76 0.55 -14.22
CA LEU A 87 -8.72 -0.23 -15.03
C LEU A 87 -9.88 -0.83 -14.21
N SER A 88 -9.79 -0.77 -12.89
CA SER A 88 -10.73 -1.42 -11.94
C SER A 88 -10.85 -2.93 -12.19
N LYS A 89 -9.75 -3.56 -12.63
CA LYS A 89 -9.69 -5.00 -12.84
C LYS A 89 -8.73 -5.61 -11.83
N GLN A 90 -9.29 -6.35 -10.89
CA GLN A 90 -8.54 -7.03 -9.84
C GLN A 90 -7.70 -8.18 -10.42
N ILE A 91 -6.43 -8.23 -10.01
CA ILE A 91 -5.50 -9.32 -10.26
C ILE A 91 -4.83 -9.73 -8.94
N LYS A 92 -4.37 -10.98 -8.87
CA LYS A 92 -3.51 -11.45 -7.78
C LYS A 92 -2.08 -10.95 -7.94
N PHE A 93 -1.28 -11.02 -6.88
CA PHE A 93 0.13 -10.65 -6.95
C PHE A 93 0.90 -11.58 -7.89
N GLY A 94 0.55 -12.86 -7.94
CA GLY A 94 1.15 -13.83 -8.87
C GLY A 94 0.93 -13.52 -10.36
N GLU A 95 -0.06 -12.69 -10.68
CA GLU A 95 -0.41 -12.29 -12.05
C GLU A 95 0.30 -11.00 -12.50
N LEU A 96 0.97 -10.29 -11.60
CA LEU A 96 1.81 -9.15 -11.97
C LEU A 96 2.98 -9.59 -12.86
N LYS A 97 3.53 -8.63 -13.60
CA LYS A 97 4.82 -8.80 -14.28
C LYS A 97 5.87 -9.32 -13.28
N ASP A 98 6.55 -10.39 -13.69
CA ASP A 98 7.56 -11.12 -12.87
C ASP A 98 7.01 -11.69 -11.53
N GLY A 99 5.67 -11.80 -11.42
CA GLY A 99 4.94 -12.21 -10.21
C GLY A 99 4.85 -13.71 -9.94
N LEU A 100 5.11 -14.56 -10.95
CA LEU A 100 4.75 -15.99 -10.91
C LEU A 100 5.28 -16.75 -9.68
N ILE A 101 6.47 -16.38 -9.18
CA ILE A 101 7.06 -17.03 -7.99
C ILE A 101 6.81 -16.18 -6.74
N ARG A 102 7.30 -14.94 -6.74
CA ARG A 102 7.25 -14.07 -5.55
C ARG A 102 5.81 -13.66 -5.21
N GLY A 103 5.06 -13.20 -6.20
CA GLY A 103 3.66 -12.82 -6.04
C GLY A 103 2.78 -13.99 -5.65
N ALA A 104 2.90 -15.14 -6.32
CA ALA A 104 2.11 -16.32 -5.98
C ALA A 104 2.42 -16.87 -4.58
N ARG A 105 3.66 -16.70 -4.09
CA ARG A 105 4.02 -16.99 -2.70
C ARG A 105 3.34 -15.99 -1.76
N PHE A 106 3.36 -14.71 -2.09
CA PHE A 106 2.73 -13.68 -1.28
C PHE A 106 1.21 -13.81 -1.23
N ASP A 107 0.55 -14.22 -2.32
CA ASP A 107 -0.90 -14.50 -2.34
C ASP A 107 -1.29 -15.51 -1.24
N LYS A 108 -0.45 -16.53 -1.00
CA LYS A 108 -0.66 -17.49 0.11
C LYS A 108 -0.35 -16.88 1.47
N THR A 109 0.71 -16.09 1.56
CA THR A 109 1.10 -15.41 2.81
C THR A 109 -0.01 -14.47 3.28
N VAL A 110 -0.56 -13.65 2.39
CA VAL A 110 -1.57 -12.66 2.75
C VAL A 110 -2.90 -13.30 3.13
N GLU A 111 -3.26 -14.44 2.53
CA GLU A 111 -4.43 -15.24 2.97
C GLU A 111 -4.28 -15.68 4.43
N VAL A 112 -3.12 -16.21 4.82
CA VAL A 112 -2.83 -16.63 6.21
C VAL A 112 -2.80 -15.45 7.18
N GLU A 113 -2.22 -14.32 6.78
CA GLU A 113 -2.17 -13.12 7.62
C GLU A 113 -3.54 -12.48 7.80
N LEU A 114 -4.39 -12.49 6.77
CA LEU A 114 -5.77 -12.02 6.87
C LEU A 114 -6.61 -12.94 7.75
N GLU A 115 -6.51 -14.27 7.62
CA GLU A 115 -7.16 -15.22 8.53
C GLU A 115 -6.78 -14.94 10.00
N ARG A 116 -5.47 -14.77 10.27
CA ARG A 116 -4.97 -14.41 11.62
C ARG A 116 -5.52 -13.08 12.10
N PHE A 117 -5.57 -12.08 11.22
CA PHE A 117 -6.16 -10.79 11.54
C PHE A 117 -7.64 -10.95 11.87
N LEU A 118 -8.42 -11.70 11.11
CA LEU A 118 -9.88 -11.79 11.26
C LEU A 118 -10.30 -12.61 12.48
N LYS A 119 -9.46 -13.53 12.96
CA LYS A 119 -9.76 -14.36 14.13
C LYS A 119 -10.25 -13.53 15.33
N ASN A 120 -11.39 -13.92 15.88
CA ASN A 120 -12.08 -13.27 17.01
C ASN A 120 -12.43 -11.79 16.78
N LYS A 121 -12.66 -11.37 15.53
CA LYS A 121 -13.16 -10.03 15.21
C LYS A 121 -14.52 -10.15 14.52
N ASP A 122 -15.45 -9.30 14.94
CA ASP A 122 -16.73 -9.20 14.25
C ASP A 122 -16.65 -8.27 13.02
N GLU A 123 -17.64 -8.40 12.13
CA GLU A 123 -17.74 -7.62 10.91
C GLU A 123 -17.72 -6.10 11.16
N LYS A 124 -18.39 -5.63 12.22
CA LYS A 124 -18.49 -4.19 12.51
C LYS A 124 -17.13 -3.60 12.87
N GLN A 125 -16.33 -4.33 13.65
CA GLN A 125 -14.98 -3.91 13.99
C GLN A 125 -14.09 -3.81 12.75
N VAL A 126 -14.19 -4.78 11.84
CA VAL A 126 -13.42 -4.76 10.58
C VAL A 126 -13.85 -3.57 9.70
N ILE A 127 -15.15 -3.35 9.55
CA ILE A 127 -15.70 -2.20 8.81
C ILE A 127 -15.19 -0.88 9.40
N GLU A 128 -15.17 -0.74 10.73
CA GLU A 128 -14.69 0.49 11.39
C GLU A 128 -13.20 0.74 11.14
N VAL A 129 -12.37 -0.30 11.20
CA VAL A 129 -10.95 -0.20 10.81
C VAL A 129 -10.82 0.27 9.37
N PHE A 130 -11.55 -0.37 8.45
CA PHE A 130 -11.46 -0.07 7.02
C PHE A 130 -11.92 1.36 6.72
N LYS A 131 -13.05 1.80 7.30
CA LYS A 131 -13.54 3.19 7.21
C LYS A 131 -12.51 4.19 7.71
N SER A 132 -11.85 3.89 8.83
CA SER A 132 -10.87 4.81 9.41
C SER A 132 -9.62 4.97 8.53
N LEU A 133 -9.39 4.07 7.57
CA LEU A 133 -8.30 4.12 6.58
C LEU A 133 -8.77 4.66 5.23
N ASP A 134 -9.92 5.35 5.19
CA ASP A 134 -10.55 5.90 3.98
C ASP A 134 -10.85 4.83 2.90
N ALA A 135 -11.09 3.59 3.32
CA ALA A 135 -11.42 2.50 2.40
C ALA A 135 -12.80 2.69 1.76
N LYS A 136 -12.90 2.35 0.48
CA LYS A 136 -14.14 2.41 -0.30
C LYS A 136 -14.74 1.02 -0.43
N PHE A 137 -15.89 0.79 0.20
CA PHE A 137 -16.60 -0.48 0.09
C PHE A 137 -17.17 -0.68 -1.31
N ILE A 138 -17.08 -1.91 -1.81
CA ILE A 138 -17.55 -2.31 -3.13
C ILE A 138 -18.35 -3.61 -3.01
N ASP A 139 -19.34 -3.77 -3.90
CA ASP A 139 -20.09 -5.03 -3.99
C ASP A 139 -19.22 -6.13 -4.58
N SER A 140 -19.31 -7.34 -4.01
CA SER A 140 -18.62 -8.52 -4.52
C SER A 140 -19.33 -9.80 -4.06
N LYS A 141 -18.72 -10.97 -4.32
CA LYS A 141 -19.18 -12.26 -3.79
C LYS A 141 -18.64 -12.58 -2.39
N ALA A 142 -17.81 -11.71 -1.83
CA ALA A 142 -17.33 -11.80 -0.47
C ALA A 142 -18.32 -11.10 0.47
N ASP A 143 -18.29 -11.45 1.75
CA ASP A 143 -19.15 -10.81 2.76
C ASP A 143 -18.77 -9.33 2.92
N LEU A 144 -17.48 -9.01 2.76
CA LEU A 144 -16.98 -7.65 2.78
C LEU A 144 -15.86 -7.46 1.75
N SER A 145 -16.00 -6.46 0.88
CA SER A 145 -14.91 -6.02 0.00
C SER A 145 -14.70 -4.51 0.09
N ALA A 146 -13.44 -4.10 0.17
CA ALA A 146 -13.07 -2.69 0.20
C ALA A 146 -11.79 -2.42 -0.59
N VAL A 147 -11.75 -1.25 -1.22
CA VAL A 147 -10.60 -0.72 -1.97
C VAL A 147 -9.90 0.34 -1.13
N PHE A 148 -8.60 0.18 -0.99
CA PHE A 148 -7.70 1.08 -0.28
C PHE A 148 -6.76 1.75 -1.29
N TYR A 149 -6.67 3.07 -1.25
CA TYR A 149 -5.73 3.79 -2.10
C TYR A 149 -4.46 4.06 -1.30
N ILE A 150 -3.49 3.13 -1.34
CA ILE A 150 -2.19 3.36 -0.70
C ILE A 150 -1.47 4.53 -1.36
N TYR A 151 -1.61 4.67 -2.68
CA TYR A 151 -1.26 5.84 -3.49
C TYR A 151 -2.39 6.11 -4.50
N PRO A 152 -2.49 7.31 -5.10
CA PRO A 152 -3.65 7.72 -5.91
C PRO A 152 -4.00 6.76 -7.05
N TYR A 153 -3.00 6.22 -7.73
CA TYR A 153 -3.19 5.28 -8.85
C TYR A 153 -2.82 3.83 -8.51
N TYR A 154 -2.70 3.51 -7.22
CA TYR A 154 -2.35 2.17 -6.75
C TYR A 154 -3.41 1.64 -5.76
N PRO A 155 -4.60 1.26 -6.25
CA PRO A 155 -5.61 0.67 -5.38
C PRO A 155 -5.25 -0.77 -4.98
N VAL A 156 -5.46 -1.09 -3.72
CA VAL A 156 -5.37 -2.43 -3.14
C VAL A 156 -6.76 -2.84 -2.70
N THR A 157 -7.28 -3.95 -3.20
CA THR A 157 -8.58 -4.48 -2.75
C THR A 157 -8.35 -5.57 -1.72
N ILE A 158 -9.11 -5.55 -0.62
CA ILE A 158 -9.21 -6.67 0.31
C ILE A 158 -10.64 -7.19 0.27
N SER A 159 -10.81 -8.50 0.10
CA SER A 159 -12.09 -9.21 0.15
C SER A 159 -12.06 -10.26 1.25
N ILE A 160 -13.10 -10.30 2.07
CA ILE A 160 -13.20 -11.09 3.30
C ILE A 160 -14.46 -11.94 3.25
N TRP A 161 -14.31 -13.20 3.64
CA TRP A 161 -15.39 -14.10 4.00
C TRP A 161 -15.25 -14.35 5.50
N PHE A 162 -16.28 -14.01 6.28
CA PHE A 162 -16.25 -14.21 7.72
C PHE A 162 -16.40 -15.68 8.07
N GLU A 163 -16.12 -15.99 9.34
CA GLU A 163 -16.29 -17.34 9.87
C GLU A 163 -17.76 -17.77 9.78
N ASP A 164 -17.99 -19.00 9.32
CA ASP A 164 -19.30 -19.65 9.36
C ASP A 164 -19.21 -20.97 10.17
N GLU A 165 -20.28 -21.76 10.17
CA GLU A 165 -20.33 -23.01 10.93
C GLU A 165 -19.34 -24.08 10.42
N GLU A 166 -18.90 -23.98 9.17
CA GLU A 166 -18.11 -25.00 8.47
C GLU A 166 -16.64 -24.58 8.23
N PHE A 167 -16.36 -23.28 8.09
CA PHE A 167 -15.08 -22.76 7.65
C PHE A 167 -14.57 -21.56 8.49
N PRO A 168 -13.25 -21.49 8.75
CA PRO A 168 -12.64 -20.32 9.37
C PRO A 168 -12.72 -19.08 8.46
N PRO A 169 -12.57 -17.86 9.01
CA PRO A 169 -12.61 -16.65 8.19
C PRO A 169 -11.43 -16.63 7.22
N THR A 170 -11.67 -16.19 5.99
CA THR A 170 -10.62 -16.08 4.96
C THR A 170 -10.63 -14.70 4.32
N GLY A 171 -9.47 -14.28 3.82
CA GLY A 171 -9.34 -13.00 3.14
C GLY A 171 -8.37 -13.09 1.97
N LYS A 172 -8.62 -12.28 0.94
CA LYS A 172 -7.74 -12.15 -0.23
C LYS A 172 -7.41 -10.69 -0.46
N MET A 173 -6.20 -10.46 -0.95
CA MET A 173 -5.72 -9.15 -1.37
C MET A 173 -5.45 -9.14 -2.87
N PHE A 174 -5.90 -8.09 -3.54
CA PHE A 174 -5.76 -7.92 -4.98
C PHE A 174 -5.19 -6.54 -5.29
N LEU A 175 -4.58 -6.44 -6.46
CA LEU A 175 -4.12 -5.21 -7.07
C LEU A 175 -4.97 -4.88 -8.30
N ASP A 176 -4.89 -3.64 -8.78
CA ASP A 176 -5.37 -3.36 -10.13
C ASP A 176 -4.42 -3.94 -11.18
N LYS A 177 -4.96 -4.30 -12.34
CA LYS A 177 -4.20 -4.78 -13.48
C LYS A 177 -3.09 -3.82 -13.93
N THR A 178 -3.20 -2.53 -13.64
CA THR A 178 -2.17 -1.52 -13.98
C THR A 178 -1.09 -1.35 -12.92
N ALA A 179 -1.06 -2.15 -11.85
CA ALA A 179 -0.14 -1.95 -10.74
C ALA A 179 1.35 -2.01 -11.15
N ASP A 180 1.72 -2.78 -12.17
CA ASP A 180 3.10 -2.88 -12.66
C ASP A 180 3.61 -1.62 -13.40
N HIS A 181 2.73 -0.65 -13.70
CA HIS A 181 3.11 0.70 -14.15
C HIS A 181 3.60 1.59 -13.00
N TYR A 182 3.39 1.17 -11.76
CA TYR A 182 3.58 2.01 -10.58
C TYR A 182 4.56 1.41 -9.58
N LEU A 183 4.55 0.09 -9.41
CA LEU A 183 5.44 -0.61 -8.51
C LEU A 183 5.90 -1.94 -9.10
N THR A 184 7.13 -2.31 -8.79
CA THR A 184 7.66 -3.65 -9.12
C THR A 184 6.97 -4.73 -8.29
N ILE A 185 7.13 -6.01 -8.64
CA ILE A 185 6.61 -7.09 -7.81
C ILE A 185 7.21 -7.09 -6.40
N GLU A 186 8.49 -6.75 -6.24
CA GLU A 186 9.14 -6.59 -4.94
C GLU A 186 8.42 -5.54 -4.08
N ASP A 187 8.17 -4.36 -4.63
CA ASP A 187 7.51 -3.28 -3.93
C ASP A 187 6.01 -3.56 -3.69
N ALA A 188 5.35 -4.21 -4.65
CA ALA A 188 3.96 -4.63 -4.51
C ALA A 188 3.79 -5.56 -3.31
N VAL A 189 4.65 -6.56 -3.16
CA VAL A 189 4.66 -7.44 -1.98
C VAL A 189 4.91 -6.63 -0.70
N GLY A 190 5.88 -5.71 -0.72
CA GLY A 190 6.13 -4.81 0.41
C GLY A 190 4.91 -3.95 0.80
N VAL A 191 4.17 -3.44 -0.19
CA VAL A 191 2.88 -2.74 0.03
C VAL A 191 1.85 -3.66 0.66
N GLY A 192 1.74 -4.91 0.20
CA GLY A 192 0.81 -5.87 0.79
C GLY A 192 1.12 -6.14 2.27
N GLU A 193 2.40 -6.34 2.62
CA GLU A 193 2.86 -6.50 4.00
C GLU A 193 2.57 -5.24 4.84
N LEU A 194 2.85 -4.06 4.28
CA LEU A 194 2.57 -2.78 4.91
C LEU A 194 1.06 -2.60 5.17
N MET A 195 0.19 -2.98 4.23
CA MET A 195 -1.26 -2.91 4.39
C MET A 195 -1.73 -3.76 5.58
N ILE A 196 -1.26 -5.00 5.70
CA ILE A 196 -1.56 -5.86 6.86
C ILE A 196 -1.09 -5.22 8.16
N LYS A 197 0.11 -4.65 8.18
CA LYS A 197 0.65 -3.93 9.35
C LYS A 197 -0.23 -2.74 9.73
N ILE A 198 -0.56 -1.87 8.79
CA ILE A 198 -1.39 -0.67 9.01
C ILE A 198 -2.77 -1.06 9.55
N ILE A 199 -3.41 -2.07 8.97
CA ILE A 199 -4.73 -2.56 9.41
C ILE A 199 -4.66 -3.08 10.85
N ASN A 200 -3.64 -3.88 11.18
CA ASN A 200 -3.44 -4.39 12.53
C ASN A 200 -3.17 -3.27 13.56
N GLU A 201 -2.32 -2.31 13.21
CA GLU A 201 -2.04 -1.16 14.07
C GLU A 201 -3.28 -0.28 14.28
N ARG A 202 -4.07 -0.08 13.23
CA ARG A 202 -5.32 0.68 13.31
C ARG A 202 -6.33 -0.03 14.22
N TYR A 203 -6.52 -1.33 14.06
CA TYR A 203 -7.37 -2.12 14.94
C TYR A 203 -6.95 -1.98 16.40
N LYS A 204 -5.65 -2.12 16.70
CA LYS A 204 -5.12 -1.96 18.07
C LYS A 204 -5.41 -0.57 18.64
N LYS A 205 -5.27 0.49 17.82
CA LYS A 205 -5.55 1.87 18.24
C LYS A 205 -7.04 2.08 18.56
N LEU A 206 -7.94 1.48 17.79
CA LEU A 206 -9.39 1.64 17.98
C LEU A 206 -9.94 0.78 19.13
N PHE A 207 -9.47 -0.46 19.28
CA PHE A 207 -10.12 -1.45 20.14
C PHE A 207 -9.27 -2.02 21.28
N CYS A 208 -7.94 -1.82 21.27
CA CYS A 208 -7.05 -2.39 22.28
C CYS A 208 -6.36 -1.35 23.17
N LYS A 209 -6.34 -0.07 22.80
CA LYS A 209 -5.82 0.99 23.65
C LYS A 209 -6.89 1.44 24.66
N LYS A 210 -6.77 0.91 25.89
CA LYS A 210 -7.16 1.60 27.13
C LYS A 210 -5.90 2.13 27.80
#